data_AF-A0A2D8MEC2-F1
#
_entry.id   AF-A0A2D8MEC2-F1
#
_cell.length_a   1.000
_cell.length_b   1.000
_cell.length_c   1.000
_cell.angle_alpha   90.00
_cell.angle_beta   90.00
_cell.angle_gamma   90.00
#
_symmetry.space_group_name_H-M   'P 1'
#
loop_
_entity.id
_entity.type
_entity.pdbx_description
1 polymer ?
#
loop_
_entity_poly.entity_id
_entity_poly.type
_entity_poly.pdbx_seq_one_letter_code
_entity_poly.pdbx_strand_id
1 'polypeptide(L)'
;MEHRFRRMELKARAYRDGADFGTKFLTWAYDFFSDFGRSFLRPLRGLALLWGTFFIVYWLLGVIALAPPVDLGSKIESKLIIDAALLSADKLFPFGTSVDESALFSAKLLGADAGIMGVVAGVLGAIQIIFSGVLIFLCGLSVRTKLLIG
;
A
#
# COMPACT_ATOMS: atom_id res chain seq x y z
N MET A 1 38.49 -3.76 16.46
CA MET A 1 37.11 -4.22 16.20
C MET A 1 36.75 -4.24 14.70
N GLU A 2 37.35 -3.38 13.86
CA GLU A 2 37.10 -3.32 12.41
C GLU A 2 37.26 -4.64 11.66
N HIS A 3 38.30 -5.44 11.94
CA HIS A 3 38.51 -6.71 11.24
C HIS A 3 37.40 -7.75 11.49
N ARG A 4 36.78 -7.73 12.68
CA ARG A 4 35.62 -8.59 12.98
C ARG A 4 34.37 -8.09 12.27
N PHE A 5 34.16 -6.78 12.27
CA PHE A 5 33.04 -6.13 11.59
C PHE A 5 33.06 -6.38 10.07
N ARG A 6 34.23 -6.21 9.45
CA ARG A 6 34.44 -6.44 8.00
C ARG A 6 34.23 -7.89 7.59
N ARG A 7 34.62 -8.85 8.45
CA ARG A 7 34.34 -10.28 8.23
C ARG A 7 32.86 -10.63 8.38
N MET A 8 32.16 -10.01 9.32
CA MET A 8 30.72 -10.19 9.47
C MET A 8 29.95 -9.58 8.28
N GLU A 9 30.38 -8.41 7.81
CA GLU A 9 29.80 -7.75 6.63
C GLU A 9 30.01 -8.57 5.34
N LEU A 10 31.21 -9.10 5.13
CA LEU A 10 31.49 -9.99 3.99
C LEU A 10 30.70 -11.30 4.07
N LYS A 11 30.54 -11.88 5.26
CA LYS A 11 29.68 -13.07 5.45
C LYS A 11 28.21 -12.74 5.18
N ALA A 12 27.71 -11.60 5.66
CA ALA A 12 26.34 -11.18 5.42
C ALA A 12 26.06 -10.93 3.92
N ARG A 13 27.02 -10.32 3.20
CA ARG A 13 26.93 -10.13 1.74
C ARG A 13 26.98 -11.47 0.99
N ALA A 14 27.88 -12.38 1.36
CA ALA A 14 27.97 -13.71 0.74
C ALA A 14 26.70 -14.56 0.96
N TYR A 15 26.09 -14.47 2.15
CA TYR A 15 24.81 -15.12 2.43
C TYR A 15 23.64 -14.47 1.67
N ARG A 16 23.69 -13.15 1.43
CA ARG A 16 22.71 -12.43 0.63
C ARG A 16 22.76 -12.82 -0.86
N ASP A 17 23.93 -13.12 -1.40
CA ASP A 17 24.08 -13.57 -2.81
C ASP A 17 23.65 -15.03 -3.00
N GLY A 18 23.83 -15.90 -2.00
CA GLY A 18 23.36 -17.29 -2.00
C GLY A 18 21.91 -17.48 -1.52
N ALA A 19 21.25 -16.42 -1.06
CA ALA A 19 19.89 -16.51 -0.54
C ALA A 19 18.86 -16.81 -1.65
N ASP A 20 17.84 -17.56 -1.28
CA ASP A 20 16.71 -17.90 -2.14
C ASP A 20 15.98 -16.63 -2.61
N PHE A 21 15.33 -16.69 -3.77
CA PHE A 21 14.73 -15.52 -4.42
C PHE A 21 13.73 -14.81 -3.49
N GLY A 22 12.95 -15.57 -2.73
CA GLY A 22 12.01 -15.02 -1.75
C GLY A 22 12.70 -14.19 -0.67
N THR A 23 13.80 -14.67 -0.11
CA THR A 23 14.58 -13.94 0.90
C THR A 23 15.20 -12.67 0.33
N LYS A 24 15.68 -12.72 -0.92
CA LYS A 24 16.20 -11.53 -1.63
C LYS A 24 15.12 -10.49 -1.85
N PHE A 25 13.93 -10.90 -2.26
CA PHE A 25 12.78 -9.99 -2.44
C PHE A 25 12.35 -9.35 -1.12
N LEU A 26 12.20 -10.14 -0.05
CA LEU A 26 11.88 -9.65 1.29
C LEU A 26 12.93 -8.64 1.80
N THR A 27 14.22 -8.94 1.62
CA THR A 27 15.30 -8.04 2.03
C THR A 27 15.29 -6.74 1.22
N TRP A 28 15.08 -6.84 -0.09
CA TRP A 28 14.96 -5.67 -0.97
C TRP A 28 13.76 -4.79 -0.61
N ALA A 29 12.58 -5.41 -0.40
CA ALA A 29 11.37 -4.70 0.00
C ALA A 29 11.58 -4.00 1.35
N TYR A 30 12.22 -4.68 2.31
CA TYR A 30 12.56 -4.08 3.60
C TYR A 30 13.53 -2.89 3.45
N ASP A 31 14.62 -3.04 2.70
CA ASP A 31 15.61 -1.97 2.46
C ASP A 31 14.97 -0.74 1.77
N PHE A 32 13.99 -0.98 0.90
CA PHE A 32 13.27 0.06 0.16
C PHE A 32 12.33 0.87 1.07
N PHE A 33 11.55 0.22 1.93
CA PHE A 33 10.56 0.88 2.79
C PHE A 33 11.08 1.26 4.18
N SER A 34 12.17 0.65 4.66
CA SER A 34 12.70 0.81 6.01
C SER A 34 14.24 0.88 6.01
N ASP A 35 14.80 1.72 6.87
CA ASP A 35 16.24 1.79 7.14
C ASP A 35 16.50 1.62 8.65
N PHE A 36 15.86 0.62 9.26
CA PHE A 36 15.91 0.38 10.71
C PHE A 36 15.64 1.65 11.56
N GLY A 37 14.69 2.48 11.12
CA GLY A 37 14.30 3.70 11.83
C GLY A 37 15.22 4.92 11.65
N ARG A 38 16.26 4.84 10.82
CA ARG A 38 17.12 6.01 10.50
C ARG A 38 16.40 7.09 9.69
N SER A 39 15.51 6.69 8.79
CA SER A 39 14.77 7.60 7.92
C SER A 39 13.25 7.44 8.09
N PHE A 40 12.61 8.52 8.56
CA PHE A 40 11.15 8.65 8.64
C PHE A 40 10.50 8.82 7.25
N LEU A 41 11.25 9.37 6.28
CA LEU A 41 10.73 9.66 4.94
C LEU A 41 10.48 8.40 4.09
N ARG A 42 11.19 7.28 4.35
CA ARG A 42 11.02 6.05 3.58
C ARG A 42 9.65 5.37 3.81
N PRO A 43 9.21 5.09 5.05
CA PRO A 43 7.89 4.52 5.27
C PRO A 43 6.77 5.48 4.82
N LEU A 44 6.96 6.80 4.94
CA LEU A 44 6.00 7.78 4.44
C LEU A 44 5.89 7.78 2.90
N ARG A 45 7.02 7.69 2.18
CA ARG A 45 7.02 7.50 0.72
C ARG A 45 6.38 6.17 0.34
N GLY A 46 6.62 5.13 1.13
CA GLY A 46 5.95 3.84 0.97
C GLY A 46 4.43 3.95 1.05
N LEU A 47 3.92 4.68 2.05
CA LEU A 47 2.49 4.96 2.19
C LEU A 47 1.94 5.74 1.01
N ALA A 48 2.64 6.78 0.55
CA ALA A 48 2.21 7.57 -0.61
C ALA A 48 2.18 6.74 -1.90
N LEU A 49 3.15 5.85 -2.11
CA LEU A 49 3.18 4.93 -3.25
C LEU A 49 2.07 3.87 -3.15
N LEU A 50 1.84 3.33 -1.95
CA LEU A 50 0.76 2.38 -1.71
C LEU A 50 -0.60 3.04 -1.98
N TRP A 51 -0.79 4.27 -1.49
CA TRP A 51 -1.99 5.05 -1.76
C TRP A 51 -2.20 5.27 -3.26
N GLY A 52 -1.18 5.77 -3.97
CA GLY A 52 -1.26 6.04 -5.40
C GLY A 52 -1.50 4.79 -6.25
N THR A 53 -0.88 3.67 -5.90
CA THR A 53 -1.07 2.40 -6.62
C THR A 53 -2.49 1.86 -6.43
N PHE A 54 -3.01 1.83 -5.22
CA PHE A 54 -4.38 1.37 -4.95
C PHE A 54 -5.44 2.35 -5.46
N PHE A 55 -5.16 3.66 -5.46
CA PHE A 55 -6.00 4.66 -6.12
C PHE A 55 -6.20 4.33 -7.61
N ILE A 56 -5.12 4.05 -8.35
CA ILE A 56 -5.21 3.67 -9.77
C ILE A 56 -6.00 2.37 -9.93
N VAL A 57 -5.77 1.37 -9.06
CA VAL A 57 -6.47 0.08 -9.11
C VAL A 57 -7.97 0.25 -8.89
N TYR A 58 -8.40 1.00 -7.86
CA TYR A 58 -9.83 1.23 -7.61
C TYR A 58 -10.46 2.11 -8.68
N TRP A 59 -9.73 3.09 -9.23
CA TRP A 59 -10.22 3.88 -10.34
C TRP A 59 -10.48 3.00 -11.57
N LEU A 60 -9.55 2.12 -11.94
CA LEU A 60 -9.73 1.17 -13.04
C LEU A 60 -10.89 0.20 -12.78
N LEU A 61 -11.01 -0.33 -11.55
CA LEU A 61 -12.13 -1.18 -11.17
C LEU A 61 -13.47 -0.44 -11.26
N GLY A 62 -13.52 0.82 -10.84
CA GLY A 62 -14.68 1.69 -10.98
C GLY A 62 -15.05 1.91 -12.44
N VAL A 63 -14.08 2.17 -13.32
CA VAL A 63 -14.32 2.28 -14.76
C VAL A 63 -14.90 0.98 -15.32
N ILE A 64 -14.34 -0.18 -14.98
CA ILE A 64 -14.84 -1.49 -15.45
C ILE A 64 -16.25 -1.78 -14.93
N ALA A 65 -16.55 -1.42 -13.67
CA ALA A 65 -17.84 -1.70 -13.05
C ALA A 65 -18.96 -0.75 -13.51
N LEU A 66 -18.63 0.50 -13.86
CA LEU A 66 -19.62 1.54 -14.18
C LEU A 66 -19.74 1.86 -15.67
N ALA A 67 -18.68 1.68 -16.47
CA ALA A 67 -18.72 1.99 -17.90
C ALA A 67 -19.15 0.77 -18.74
N PRO A 68 -20.20 0.87 -19.58
CA PRO A 68 -20.44 -0.13 -20.61
C PRO A 68 -19.26 -0.10 -21.63
N PRO A 69 -18.91 -1.25 -22.24
CA PRO A 69 -17.68 -1.41 -23.04
C PRO A 69 -17.57 -0.51 -24.29
N VAL A 70 -18.59 0.30 -24.60
CA VAL A 70 -18.69 1.10 -25.83
C VAL A 70 -18.45 2.60 -25.60
N ASP A 71 -18.57 3.12 -24.37
CA ASP A 71 -18.55 4.56 -24.06
C ASP A 71 -17.35 5.02 -23.21
N LEU A 72 -16.22 4.31 -23.28
CA LEU A 72 -14.95 4.69 -22.63
C LEU A 72 -14.44 6.10 -23.01
N GLY A 73 -14.98 6.70 -24.08
CA GLY A 73 -14.61 8.03 -24.56
C GLY A 73 -15.48 9.19 -24.05
N SER A 74 -16.70 8.95 -23.56
CA SER A 74 -17.63 10.04 -23.22
C SER A 74 -17.73 10.24 -21.72
N LYS A 75 -16.84 11.11 -21.22
CA LYS A 75 -16.81 11.70 -19.87
C LYS A 75 -16.41 10.73 -18.76
N ILE A 76 -15.11 10.76 -18.43
CA ILE A 76 -14.64 10.33 -17.12
C ILE A 76 -15.38 11.18 -16.08
N GLU A 77 -16.35 10.59 -15.39
CA GLU A 77 -17.03 11.27 -14.30
C GLU A 77 -16.00 11.59 -13.21
N SER A 78 -15.84 12.86 -12.86
CA SER A 78 -14.97 13.29 -11.76
C SER A 78 -15.32 12.58 -10.44
N LYS A 79 -16.57 12.14 -10.30
CA LYS A 79 -17.05 11.32 -9.19
C LYS A 79 -16.28 10.00 -9.05
N LEU A 80 -15.95 9.30 -10.14
CA LEU A 80 -15.16 8.05 -10.09
C LEU A 80 -13.77 8.26 -9.49
N ILE A 81 -13.14 9.39 -9.82
CA ILE A 81 -11.80 9.74 -9.33
C ILE A 81 -11.88 10.02 -7.82
N ILE A 82 -12.89 10.78 -7.39
CA ILE A 82 -13.09 11.10 -5.98
C ILE A 82 -13.40 9.84 -5.17
N ASP A 83 -14.30 8.97 -5.66
CA ASP A 83 -14.67 7.72 -4.98
C ASP A 83 -13.45 6.78 -4.82
N ALA A 84 -12.60 6.67 -5.85
CA ALA A 84 -11.36 5.89 -5.78
C ALA A 84 -10.33 6.49 -4.81
N ALA A 85 -10.21 7.82 -4.77
CA ALA A 85 -9.32 8.51 -3.84
C ALA A 85 -9.79 8.34 -2.39
N LEU A 86 -11.11 8.45 -2.14
CA LEU A 86 -11.71 8.23 -0.82
C LEU A 86 -11.54 6.79 -0.36
N LEU A 87 -11.86 5.81 -1.22
CA LEU A 87 -11.70 4.40 -0.88
C LEU A 87 -10.24 4.05 -0.60
N SER A 88 -9.30 4.49 -1.45
CA SER A 88 -7.88 4.24 -1.23
C SER A 88 -7.34 4.92 0.02
N ALA A 89 -7.82 6.12 0.37
CA ALA A 89 -7.43 6.81 1.60
C ALA A 89 -7.99 6.11 2.85
N ASP A 90 -9.24 5.67 2.81
CA ASP A 90 -9.93 4.96 3.89
C ASP A 90 -9.19 3.66 4.25
N LYS A 91 -8.83 2.87 3.24
CA LYS A 91 -8.04 1.64 3.44
C LYS A 91 -6.58 1.89 3.86
N LEU A 92 -6.07 3.12 3.70
CA LEU A 92 -4.73 3.49 4.15
C LEU A 92 -4.70 3.75 5.66
N PHE A 93 -5.77 4.34 6.19
CA PHE A 93 -5.91 4.68 7.60
C PHE A 93 -7.18 4.05 8.16
N PRO A 94 -7.16 2.73 8.47
CA PRO A 94 -8.34 2.03 8.99
C PRO A 94 -8.78 2.50 10.39
N PHE A 95 -8.05 3.45 10.98
CA PHE A 95 -8.37 4.07 12.25
C PHE A 95 -8.61 5.57 12.03
N GLY A 96 -9.86 6.00 11.98
CA GLY A 96 -10.24 7.43 12.08
C GLY A 96 -11.07 7.99 10.94
N THR A 97 -11.09 7.36 9.77
CA THR A 97 -12.03 7.68 8.70
C THR A 97 -12.98 6.50 8.53
N SER A 98 -14.27 6.75 8.57
CA SER A 98 -15.31 5.77 8.21
C SER A 98 -16.03 6.36 7.02
N VAL A 99 -15.51 6.12 5.82
CA VAL A 99 -16.25 6.45 4.60
C VAL A 99 -17.38 5.43 4.44
N ASP A 100 -18.58 5.88 4.09
CA ASP A 100 -19.66 4.96 3.73
C ASP A 100 -19.33 4.30 2.38
N GLU A 101 -18.62 3.18 2.45
CA GLU A 101 -18.18 2.40 1.29
C GLU A 101 -19.35 1.97 0.40
N SER A 102 -20.54 1.78 0.99
CA SER A 102 -21.72 1.33 0.25
C SER A 102 -22.30 2.42 -0.66
N ALA A 103 -22.01 3.69 -0.36
CA ALA A 103 -22.41 4.85 -1.17
C ALA A 103 -21.42 5.17 -2.30
N LEU A 104 -20.19 4.62 -2.24
CA LEU A 104 -19.16 4.83 -3.26
C LEU A 104 -19.48 4.04 -4.53
N PHE A 105 -19.02 4.55 -5.68
CA PHE A 105 -19.20 3.90 -6.99
C PHE A 105 -20.67 3.59 -7.31
N SER A 106 -21.57 4.43 -6.79
CA SER A 106 -23.03 4.27 -6.92
C SER A 106 -23.50 2.86 -6.51
N ALA A 107 -22.94 2.30 -5.43
CA ALA A 107 -23.21 0.97 -4.87
C ALA A 107 -22.85 -0.23 -5.76
N LYS A 108 -22.31 -0.02 -6.97
CA LYS A 108 -21.95 -1.09 -7.92
C LYS A 108 -20.61 -1.77 -7.63
N LEU A 109 -19.75 -1.17 -6.82
CA LEU A 109 -18.45 -1.76 -6.47
C LEU A 109 -18.42 -2.34 -5.06
N LEU A 110 -19.12 -1.75 -4.09
CA LEU A 110 -19.06 -2.13 -2.67
C LEU A 110 -20.44 -2.17 -1.99
N GLY A 111 -21.53 -1.98 -2.73
CA GLY A 111 -22.91 -1.98 -2.22
C GLY A 111 -23.71 -3.23 -2.58
N ALA A 112 -25.03 -3.16 -2.41
CA ALA A 112 -25.95 -4.29 -2.63
C ALA A 112 -25.89 -4.90 -4.04
N ASP A 113 -25.48 -4.11 -5.03
CA ASP A 113 -25.40 -4.50 -6.44
C ASP A 113 -23.99 -4.93 -6.88
N ALA A 114 -23.05 -5.08 -5.95
CA ALA A 114 -21.62 -5.25 -6.27
C ALA A 114 -21.22 -6.63 -6.85
N GLY A 115 -22.04 -7.67 -6.63
CA GLY A 115 -21.78 -9.02 -7.14
C GLY A 115 -20.34 -9.50 -6.93
N ILE A 116 -19.71 -10.03 -7.98
CA ILE A 116 -18.32 -10.53 -7.96
C ILE A 116 -17.30 -9.39 -7.80
N MET A 117 -17.59 -8.20 -8.33
CA MET A 117 -16.69 -7.05 -8.24
C MET A 117 -16.52 -6.58 -6.78
N GLY A 118 -17.55 -6.72 -5.96
CA GLY A 118 -17.48 -6.47 -4.52
C GLY A 118 -16.51 -7.40 -3.79
N VAL A 119 -16.46 -8.68 -4.17
CA VAL A 119 -15.49 -9.63 -3.60
C VAL A 119 -14.07 -9.24 -3.98
N VAL A 120 -13.83 -8.89 -5.26
CA VAL A 120 -12.52 -8.46 -5.74
C VAL A 120 -12.06 -7.19 -5.04
N ALA A 121 -12.94 -6.18 -4.96
CA ALA A 121 -12.66 -4.92 -4.27
C ALA A 121 -12.39 -5.14 -2.78
N GLY A 122 -13.16 -6.03 -2.12
CA GLY A 122 -12.97 -6.39 -0.72
C GLY A 122 -11.63 -7.07 -0.43
N VAL A 123 -11.22 -8.03 -1.27
CA VAL A 123 -9.91 -8.70 -1.15
C VAL A 123 -8.77 -7.71 -1.35
N LEU A 124 -8.86 -6.82 -2.35
CA LEU A 124 -7.87 -5.77 -2.57
C LEU A 124 -7.82 -4.79 -1.39
N GLY A 125 -8.97 -4.42 -0.84
CA GLY A 125 -9.06 -3.59 0.38
C GLY A 125 -8.35 -4.24 1.57
N ALA A 126 -8.58 -5.53 1.80
CA ALA A 126 -7.90 -6.26 2.87
C ALA A 126 -6.37 -6.30 2.67
N ILE A 127 -5.91 -6.56 1.44
CA ILE A 127 -4.49 -6.53 1.09
C ILE A 127 -3.90 -5.14 1.37
N GLN A 128 -4.58 -4.07 0.95
CA GLN A 128 -4.14 -2.71 1.19
C GLN A 128 -4.05 -2.37 2.68
N ILE A 129 -5.03 -2.79 3.49
CA ILE A 129 -5.03 -2.57 4.94
C ILE A 129 -3.82 -3.25 5.58
N ILE A 130 -3.49 -4.49 5.18
CA ILE A 130 -2.33 -5.22 5.71
C ILE A 130 -1.04 -4.46 5.40
N PHE A 131 -0.83 -4.05 4.14
CA PHE A 131 0.37 -3.31 3.76
C PHE A 131 0.44 -1.93 4.43
N SER A 132 -0.69 -1.23 4.53
CA SER A 132 -0.78 0.06 5.21
C SER A 132 -0.44 -0.09 6.70
N GLY A 133 -0.95 -1.11 7.36
CA GLY A 133 -0.64 -1.42 8.77
C GLY A 133 0.85 -1.67 9.00
N VAL A 134 1.50 -2.44 8.12
CA VAL A 134 2.96 -2.68 8.18
C VAL A 134 3.73 -1.36 8.01
N LEU A 135 3.36 -0.53 7.04
CA LEU A 135 4.05 0.73 6.80
C LEU A 135 3.82 1.77 7.90
N ILE A 136 2.61 1.86 8.45
CA ILE A 136 2.29 2.70 9.61
C ILE A 136 3.10 2.23 10.83
N PHE A 137 3.20 0.92 11.05
CA PHE A 137 4.02 0.37 12.12
C PHE A 137 5.51 0.72 11.95
N LEU A 138 6.06 0.58 10.74
CA LEU A 138 7.44 0.99 10.43
C LEU A 138 7.64 2.50 10.61
N CYS A 139 6.65 3.30 10.24
CA CYS A 139 6.63 4.74 10.49
C CYS A 139 6.72 5.03 11.99
N GLY A 140 5.87 4.40 12.81
CA GLY A 140 5.90 4.52 14.27
C GLY A 140 7.23 4.09 14.90
N LEU A 141 7.83 2.99 14.44
CA LEU A 141 9.16 2.56 14.86
C LEU A 141 10.23 3.62 14.54
N SER A 142 10.17 4.21 13.34
CA SER A 142 11.14 5.24 12.95
C SER A 142 11.02 6.51 13.79
N VAL A 143 9.80 6.92 14.16
CA VAL A 143 9.56 8.04 15.08
C VAL A 143 10.14 7.72 16.46
N ARG A 144 9.83 6.55 17.02
CA ARG A 144 10.33 6.12 18.33
C ARG A 144 11.86 6.09 18.37
N THR A 145 12.51 5.51 17.36
CA THR A 145 13.98 5.45 17.30
C THR A 145 14.61 6.83 17.25
N LYS A 146 14.02 7.79 16.51
CA LYS A 146 14.50 9.17 16.51
C LYS A 146 14.31 9.88 17.85
N LEU A 147 13.20 9.63 18.54
CA LEU A 147 12.92 10.23 19.86
C LEU A 147 13.76 9.64 21.00
N LEU A 148 14.29 8.42 20.85
CA LEU A 148 15.13 7.76 21.86
C LEU A 148 16.64 8.00 21.66
N ILE A 149 17.06 8.43 20.48
CA ILE A 149 18.47 8.70 20.14
C ILE A 149 18.78 10.21 20.20
N GLY A 150 17.75 11.07 20.18
CA GLY A 150 17.86 12.49 20.55
C GLY A 150 17.81 12.67 22.06
#